data_AF-A0A959MRY0-F1
#
_entry.id   AF-A0A959MRY0-F1
#
_cell.length_a   1.000
_cell.length_b   1.000
_cell.length_c   1.000
_cell.angle_alpha   90.00
_cell.angle_beta   90.00
_cell.angle_gamma   90.00
#
_symmetry.space_group_name_H-M   'P 1'
#
loop_
_entity.id
_entity.type
_entity.pdbx_description
1 polymer ?
#
loop_
_entity_poly.entity_id
_entity_poly.type
_entity_poly.pdbx_seq_one_letter_code
_entity_poly.pdbx_strand_id
1 'polypeptide(L)'
;MWNSNGSQGQSTSTTESLKIKCNGNEIDATGLSGISLSEKIKQVARDYQIGKFDIYDACNRVINPSEIERGEFTGPLTIIRFNSAAA
;
A
#
# COMPACT_ATOMS: atom_id res chain seq x y z
N MET A 1 32.21 -3.87 31.31
CA MET A 1 30.88 -4.41 31.68
C MET A 1 29.85 -3.41 31.16
N TRP A 2 29.19 -3.69 30.04
CA TRP A 2 28.15 -2.82 29.48
C TRP A 2 26.80 -3.51 29.72
N ASN A 3 25.96 -2.83 30.50
CA ASN A 3 24.67 -3.31 30.97
C ASN A 3 23.59 -3.06 29.90
N SER A 4 22.79 -4.07 29.60
CA SER A 4 21.61 -3.99 28.74
C SER A 4 20.52 -3.16 29.41
N ASN A 5 19.99 -2.14 28.73
CA ASN A 5 18.55 -1.88 28.72
C ASN A 5 18.20 -0.96 27.56
N GLY A 6 17.45 -1.50 26.61
CA GLY A 6 17.02 -0.82 25.41
C GLY A 6 16.08 -1.74 24.64
N SER A 7 15.01 -2.19 25.31
CA SER A 7 13.80 -2.62 24.62
C SER A 7 13.29 -1.43 23.82
N GLN A 8 13.73 -1.28 22.57
CA GLN A 8 13.29 -0.19 21.73
C GLN A 8 13.20 -0.69 20.30
N GLY A 9 11.96 -0.90 19.87
CA GLY A 9 11.56 -1.07 18.49
C GLY A 9 12.34 -2.15 17.78
N GLN A 10 11.86 -3.39 17.86
CA GLN A 10 12.06 -4.31 16.76
C GLN A 10 11.43 -3.66 15.52
N SER A 11 12.15 -2.76 14.86
CA SER A 11 12.06 -2.58 13.43
C SER A 11 12.55 -3.90 12.85
N THR A 12 11.68 -4.91 12.92
CA THR A 12 11.69 -5.94 11.90
C THR A 12 11.46 -5.19 10.61
N SER A 13 12.56 -4.77 10.00
CA SER A 13 12.71 -4.68 8.56
C SER A 13 12.51 -6.09 7.98
N THR A 14 11.38 -6.72 8.27
CA THR A 14 10.71 -7.52 7.27
C THR A 14 10.46 -6.52 6.17
N THR A 15 11.16 -6.68 5.05
CA THR A 15 10.72 -6.13 3.78
C THR A 15 9.36 -6.78 3.53
N GLU A 16 8.32 -6.26 4.21
CA GLU A 16 6.98 -6.80 4.15
C GLU A 16 6.62 -6.76 2.68
N SER A 17 6.44 -7.94 2.09
CA SER A 17 6.23 -8.07 0.66
C SER A 17 4.95 -7.32 0.32
N LEU A 18 5.12 -6.09 -0.15
CA LEU A 18 4.02 -5.18 -0.41
C LEU A 18 3.57 -5.44 -1.83
N LYS A 19 2.33 -5.93 -1.95
CA LYS A 19 1.71 -6.18 -3.25
C LYS A 19 0.56 -5.21 -3.45
N ILE A 20 0.48 -4.69 -4.66
CA ILE A 20 -0.67 -3.93 -5.14
C ILE A 20 -1.55 -4.91 -5.92
N LYS A 21 -2.75 -5.20 -5.40
CA LYS A 21 -3.73 -6.03 -6.11
C LYS A 21 -4.62 -5.15 -6.98
N CYS A 22 -4.72 -5.43 -8.28
CA CYS A 22 -5.52 -4.66 -9.23
C CYS A 22 -6.16 -5.59 -10.28
N ASN A 23 -7.50 -5.60 -10.39
CA ASN A 23 -8.26 -6.45 -11.33
C ASN A 23 -7.80 -7.94 -11.33
N GLY A 24 -7.49 -8.50 -10.17
CA GLY A 24 -7.03 -9.89 -10.03
C GLY A 24 -5.54 -10.11 -10.30
N ASN A 25 -4.80 -9.09 -10.73
CA ASN A 25 -3.35 -9.14 -10.86
C ASN A 25 -2.66 -8.62 -9.60
N GLU A 26 -1.48 -9.15 -9.29
CA GLU A 26 -0.62 -8.66 -8.22
C GLU A 26 0.61 -7.99 -8.82
N ILE A 27 0.85 -6.73 -8.45
CA ILE A 27 2.06 -5.99 -8.82
C ILE A 27 2.94 -5.87 -7.57
N ASP A 28 4.21 -6.23 -7.70
CA ASP A 28 5.18 -6.03 -6.63
C ASP A 28 5.46 -4.54 -6.41
N ALA A 29 5.37 -4.13 -5.15
CA ALA A 29 5.71 -2.82 -4.64
C ALA A 29 6.64 -2.95 -3.41
N THR A 30 7.34 -4.09 -3.30
CA THR A 30 8.21 -4.40 -2.17
C THR A 30 9.34 -3.37 -2.10
N GLY A 31 9.54 -2.79 -0.92
CA GLY A 31 10.54 -1.72 -0.72
C GLY A 31 10.09 -0.33 -1.14
N LEU A 32 8.88 -0.16 -1.69
CA LEU A 32 8.28 1.15 -1.91
C LEU A 32 7.53 1.60 -0.65
N SER A 33 7.63 2.89 -0.34
CA SER A 33 6.93 3.51 0.79
C SER A 33 6.64 4.98 0.52
N GLY A 34 5.76 5.58 1.32
CA GLY A 34 5.48 7.00 1.25
C GLY A 34 4.99 7.46 -0.13
N ILE A 35 5.59 8.53 -0.65
CA ILE A 35 5.28 9.12 -1.96
C ILE A 35 5.53 8.11 -3.09
N SER A 36 6.64 7.36 -3.05
CA SER A 36 7.00 6.40 -4.12
C SER A 36 5.94 5.30 -4.29
N LEU A 37 5.35 4.85 -3.18
CA LEU A 37 4.25 3.89 -3.19
C LEU A 37 2.96 4.52 -3.73
N SER A 38 2.63 5.74 -3.29
CA SER A 38 1.49 6.51 -3.80
C SER A 38 1.58 6.71 -5.32
N GLU A 39 2.77 7.03 -5.85
CA GLU A 39 3.00 7.15 -7.29
C GLU A 39 2.88 5.81 -8.02
N LYS A 40 3.42 4.73 -7.45
CA LYS A 40 3.30 3.38 -8.04
C LYS A 40 1.83 2.95 -8.13
N ILE A 41 1.02 3.21 -7.11
CA ILE A 41 -0.43 2.94 -7.12
C ILE A 41 -1.13 3.72 -8.23
N LYS A 42 -0.82 5.01 -8.38
CA LYS A 42 -1.37 5.84 -9.47
C LYS A 42 -0.93 5.35 -10.85
N GLN A 43 0.33 4.92 -10.98
CA GLN A 43 0.84 4.32 -12.21
C GLN A 43 0.07 3.04 -12.55
N VAL A 44 -0.08 2.12 -11.59
CA VAL A 44 -0.87 0.89 -11.78
C VAL A 44 -2.31 1.24 -12.19
N ALA A 45 -2.96 2.20 -11.53
CA ALA A 45 -4.31 2.60 -11.91
C ALA A 45 -4.38 3.11 -13.36
N ARG A 46 -3.39 3.87 -13.83
CA ARG A 46 -3.30 4.35 -15.22
C ARG A 46 -3.06 3.20 -16.21
N ASP A 47 -2.14 2.29 -15.90
CA ASP A 47 -1.81 1.13 -16.75
C ASP A 47 -3.05 0.23 -16.97
N TYR A 48 -3.92 0.13 -15.96
CA TYR A 48 -5.18 -0.61 -16.02
C TYR A 48 -6.39 0.23 -16.44
N GLN A 49 -6.17 1.47 -16.91
CA GLN A 49 -7.23 2.40 -17.37
C GLN A 49 -8.33 2.66 -16.34
N ILE A 50 -7.96 2.78 -15.06
CA ILE A 50 -8.88 3.00 -13.95
C ILE A 50 -9.00 4.50 -13.68
N GLY A 51 -10.18 5.06 -13.96
CA GLY A 51 -10.47 6.49 -13.74
C GLY A 51 -10.76 6.88 -12.30
N LYS A 52 -11.35 5.98 -11.50
CA LYS A 52 -11.62 6.16 -10.07
C LYS A 52 -11.46 4.84 -9.32
N PHE A 53 -10.78 4.90 -8.18
CA PHE A 53 -10.51 3.74 -7.33
C PHE A 53 -10.44 4.17 -5.87
N ASP A 54 -10.78 3.24 -4.98
CA ASP A 54 -10.39 3.31 -3.57
C ASP A 54 -9.26 2.30 -3.32
N ILE A 55 -8.45 2.59 -2.32
CA ILE A 55 -7.34 1.76 -1.90
C ILE A 55 -7.74 1.12 -0.58
N TYR A 56 -7.57 -0.19 -0.46
CA TYR A 56 -7.89 -0.95 0.73
C TYR A 56 -6.61 -1.55 1.30
N ASP A 57 -6.46 -1.56 2.62
CA ASP A 57 -5.41 -2.33 3.30
C ASP A 57 -5.80 -3.81 3.45
N ALA A 58 -4.94 -4.60 4.07
CA ALA A 58 -5.20 -6.01 4.33
C ALA A 58 -6.37 -6.26 5.31
N CYS A 59 -6.76 -5.25 6.08
CA CYS A 59 -7.91 -5.26 6.98
C CYS A 59 -9.21 -4.85 6.28
N ASN A 60 -9.18 -4.64 4.96
CA ASN A 60 -10.30 -4.18 4.15
C ASN A 60 -10.81 -2.79 4.57
N ARG A 61 -9.93 -1.96 5.16
CA ARG A 61 -10.19 -0.55 5.46
C ARG A 61 -9.81 0.29 4.25
N VAL A 62 -10.68 1.24 3.89
CA VAL A 62 -10.35 2.26 2.87
C VAL A 62 -9.24 3.17 3.41
N ILE A 63 -8.16 3.30 2.65
CA ILE A 63 -6.98 4.08 2.97
C ILE A 63 -6.86 5.25 2.01
N ASN A 64 -6.61 6.44 2.58
CA ASN A 64 -6.38 7.64 1.78
C ASN A 64 -4.92 7.76 1.36
N PRO A 65 -4.60 8.47 0.26
CA PRO A 65 -3.22 8.68 -0.18
C PRO A 65 -2.30 9.24 0.92
N SER A 66 -2.81 10.13 1.77
CA SER A 66 -2.04 10.69 2.89
C SER A 66 -1.69 9.67 3.97
N GLU A 67 -2.51 8.64 4.19
CA GLU A 67 -2.19 7.55 5.12
C GLU A 67 -1.13 6.62 4.52
N ILE A 68 -1.16 6.38 3.21
CA ILE A 68 -0.11 5.64 2.48
C ILE A 68 1.23 6.39 2.57
N GLU A 69 1.18 7.71 2.39
CA GLU A 69 2.35 8.59 2.47
C GLU A 69 2.98 8.60 3.87
N ARG A 70 2.16 8.41 4.92
CA ARG A 70 2.60 8.30 6.31
C ARG A 70 2.95 6.87 6.74
N GLY A 71 2.66 5.87 5.92
CA GLY A 71 2.83 4.46 6.28
C GLY A 71 1.77 3.93 7.26
N GLU A 72 0.62 4.60 7.38
CA GLU A 72 -0.47 4.27 8.31
C GLU A 72 -1.45 3.24 7.71
N PHE A 73 -0.92 2.13 7.19
CA PHE A 73 -1.69 1.02 6.62
C PHE A 73 -1.12 -0.33 7.06
N THR A 74 -1.88 -1.40 6.84
CA THR A 74 -1.48 -2.74 7.26
C THR A 74 -1.42 -3.69 6.07
N GLY A 75 -0.26 -4.29 5.83
CA GLY A 75 -0.08 -5.35 4.83
C GLY A 75 -0.27 -4.89 3.37
N PRO A 76 -0.58 -5.84 2.45
CA PRO A 76 -0.77 -5.54 1.02
C PRO A 76 -1.91 -4.56 0.75
N LEU A 77 -1.74 -3.73 -0.28
CA LEU A 77 -2.74 -2.76 -0.72
C LEU A 77 -3.54 -3.31 -1.89
N THR A 78 -4.86 -3.18 -1.83
CA THR A 78 -5.77 -3.59 -2.89
C THR A 78 -6.41 -2.37 -3.52
N ILE A 79 -6.26 -2.22 -4.83
CA ILE A 79 -6.95 -1.20 -5.62
C ILE A 79 -8.25 -1.82 -6.11
N ILE A 80 -9.38 -1.31 -5.61
CA ILE A 80 -10.70 -1.71 -6.11
C ILE A 80 -11.18 -0.65 -7.10
N ARG A 81 -11.49 -1.10 -8.32
CA ARG A 81 -12.09 -0.28 -9.37
C ARG A 81 -13.53 0.07 -9.00
N PHE A 82 -13.85 1.35 -8.94
CA PHE A 82 -15.24 1.76 -9.13
C PHE A 82 -15.44 1.89 -10.63
N ASN A 83 -16.12 0.90 -11.20
CA ASN A 83 -16.69 1.12 -12.51
C ASN A 83 -17.82 2.12 -12.33
N SER A 84 -17.53 3.42 -12.51
CA SER A 84 -18.55 4.33 -12.97
C SER A 84 -18.81 3.99 -14.44
N ALA A 85 -19.58 2.93 -14.69
CA ALA A 85 -20.19 2.69 -15.97
C ALA A 85 -21.70 2.84 -15.81
N ALA A 86 -22.21 3.89 -16.45
CA ALA A 86 -23.60 4.23 -16.76
C ALA A 86 -24.48 4.85 -15.64
N ALA A 87 -24.52 6.18 -15.61
CA ALA A 87 -25.71 6.93 -16.04
C ALA A 87 -25.26 8.28 -16.63
#